data_AF-A0A9P7U045-F1
#
_entry.id   AF-A0A9P7U045-F1
#
_cell.length_a   1.000
_cell.length_b   1.000
_cell.length_c   1.000
_cell.angle_alpha   90.00
_cell.angle_beta   90.00
_cell.angle_gamma   90.00
#
_symmetry.space_group_name_H-M   'P 1'
#
loop_
_entity.id
_entity.type
_entity.pdbx_description
1 polymer ?
#
loop_
_entity_poly.entity_id
_entity_poly.type
_entity_poly.pdbx_seq_one_letter_code
_entity_poly.pdbx_strand_id
1 'polypeptide(L)'
;MLSSSASPSSSSLSLSLSRSSSCQSAAPSTSSKSRLTVVRAINHLRRNARGTFAAAAVLPLSPAYVALQMATLSLLSIFGYKQSLSPSPTTHFWQLRYDLHRMARESTPPHQNGDHMSDREYTIFNRLAETMEQYHDYFRRNYDFIYNAARTSRRPRHLTEEEFLLSAISLVDEINGHHTTEETHIFPHLATRMPEFDSRRGQLVQQHAVIHRGLVDFEDYVQDCLNGQVLEMDVLREKMDTWGSALMQHMDEEVRMLKADRMIRIWTKDEMQHLPI
;
A
#
# COMPACT_ATOMS: atom_id res chain seq x y z
N MET A 1 17.19 74.52 22.50
CA MET A 1 16.05 74.75 21.58
C MET A 1 15.68 73.36 21.06
N LEU A 2 14.64 72.68 21.57
CA LEU A 2 13.19 72.95 21.62
C LEU A 2 12.45 72.51 20.33
N SER A 3 11.28 71.87 20.55
CA SER A 3 10.36 71.27 19.55
C SER A 3 10.90 69.97 18.87
N SER A 4 10.20 68.83 18.76
CA SER A 4 8.75 68.48 18.72
C SER A 4 8.07 68.91 17.40
N SER A 5 7.21 68.15 16.70
CA SER A 5 6.64 66.79 16.82
C SER A 5 6.49 66.18 15.39
N ALA A 6 5.76 65.11 15.03
CA ALA A 6 4.83 64.16 15.69
C ALA A 6 4.70 62.86 14.84
N SER A 7 4.03 61.83 15.37
CA SER A 7 3.54 60.67 14.59
C SER A 7 2.05 60.82 14.20
N PRO A 8 1.57 60.09 13.18
CA PRO A 8 0.17 59.63 13.16
C PRO A 8 0.05 58.10 13.07
N SER A 9 -1.14 57.59 13.42
CA SER A 9 -1.45 56.16 13.60
C SER A 9 -2.57 55.67 12.68
N SER A 10 -2.61 54.37 12.37
CA SER A 10 -3.80 53.64 11.89
C SER A 10 -3.64 52.16 12.32
N SER A 11 -4.44 51.63 13.25
CA SER A 11 -5.84 51.19 13.05
C SER A 11 -5.92 49.99 12.08
N SER A 12 -5.68 48.75 12.54
CA SER A 12 -6.57 47.89 13.35
C SER A 12 -7.68 47.18 12.56
N LEU A 13 -7.50 45.89 12.26
CA LEU A 13 -8.57 44.96 11.90
C LEU A 13 -8.39 43.65 12.67
N SER A 14 -9.16 43.48 13.74
CA SER A 14 -9.21 42.25 14.54
C SER A 14 -10.32 41.32 14.05
N LEU A 15 -9.97 40.24 13.36
CA LEU A 15 -10.92 39.20 12.97
C LEU A 15 -11.18 38.24 14.13
N SER A 16 -12.35 38.39 14.76
CA SER A 16 -12.84 37.46 15.77
C SER A 16 -13.49 36.24 15.13
N LEU A 17 -12.83 35.07 15.15
CA LEU A 17 -13.52 33.80 14.92
C LEU A 17 -14.18 33.32 16.22
N SER A 18 -15.50 33.12 16.14
CA SER A 18 -16.33 32.70 17.26
C SER A 18 -16.05 31.25 17.70
N ARG A 19 -16.15 30.99 19.01
CA ARG A 19 -16.19 29.62 19.55
C ARG A 19 -17.44 28.88 19.07
N SER A 20 -17.27 27.66 18.58
CA SER A 20 -18.34 26.67 18.41
C SER A 20 -18.05 25.46 19.31
N SER A 21 -18.71 25.40 20.47
CA SER A 21 -18.67 24.23 21.36
C SER A 21 -19.91 23.37 21.12
N SER A 22 -19.76 22.08 20.81
CA SER A 22 -20.84 21.11 21.05
C SER A 22 -20.36 19.65 21.10
N CYS A 23 -21.11 18.85 21.87
CA CYS A 23 -21.19 17.38 21.84
C CYS A 23 -19.88 16.57 21.77
N GLN A 24 -19.26 16.37 22.93
CA GLN A 24 -18.64 15.08 23.23
C GLN A 24 -19.73 14.03 23.46
N SER A 25 -19.63 12.85 22.84
CA SER A 25 -20.42 11.67 23.21
C SER A 25 -19.45 10.57 23.68
N ALA A 26 -19.52 10.23 24.97
CA ALA A 26 -18.67 9.21 25.56
C ALA A 26 -19.29 7.81 25.36
N ALA A 27 -18.51 6.89 24.78
CA ALA A 27 -18.81 5.46 24.74
C ALA A 27 -17.84 4.72 25.71
N PRO A 28 -18.24 3.57 26.30
CA PRO A 28 -17.60 3.06 27.52
C PRO A 28 -16.21 2.45 27.29
N SER A 29 -15.28 2.79 28.18
CA SER A 29 -13.90 2.28 28.22
C SER A 29 -13.83 0.81 28.68
N THR A 30 -13.95 -0.12 27.74
CA THR A 30 -13.85 -1.56 27.97
C THR A 30 -12.39 -2.02 28.19
N SER A 31 -11.83 -1.67 29.36
CA SER A 31 -10.69 -2.31 30.04
C SER A 31 -9.49 -2.71 29.16
N SER A 32 -8.36 -2.00 29.27
CA SER A 32 -7.12 -2.39 28.56
C SER A 32 -6.66 -3.81 28.89
N LYS A 33 -6.97 -4.34 30.09
CA LYS A 33 -6.71 -5.75 30.48
C LYS A 33 -7.38 -6.76 29.54
N SER A 34 -8.55 -6.44 28.99
CA SER A 34 -9.24 -7.29 28.01
C SER A 34 -8.50 -7.29 26.66
N ARG A 35 -8.04 -6.12 26.21
CA ARG A 35 -7.22 -5.97 25.00
C ARG A 35 -5.88 -6.70 25.14
N LEU A 36 -5.21 -6.53 26.29
CA LEU A 36 -3.95 -7.20 26.64
C LEU A 36 -4.07 -8.74 26.68
N THR A 37 -5.21 -9.26 27.15
CA THR A 37 -5.48 -10.71 27.14
C THR A 37 -5.63 -11.25 25.71
N VAL A 38 -6.33 -10.52 24.84
CA VAL A 38 -6.50 -10.90 23.42
C VAL A 38 -5.17 -10.85 22.67
N VAL A 39 -4.37 -9.79 22.84
CA VAL A 39 -3.03 -9.67 22.21
C VAL A 39 -2.11 -10.80 22.67
N ARG A 40 -2.08 -11.14 23.96
CA ARG A 40 -1.27 -12.27 24.48
C ARG A 40 -1.72 -13.61 23.90
N ALA A 41 -3.02 -13.85 23.74
CA ALA A 41 -3.54 -15.06 23.12
C ALA A 41 -3.17 -15.16 21.63
N ILE A 42 -3.30 -14.06 20.87
CA ILE A 42 -2.91 -14.00 19.45
C ILE A 42 -1.40 -14.22 19.30
N ASN A 43 -0.56 -13.59 20.12
CA ASN A 43 0.89 -13.73 20.03
C ASN A 43 1.37 -15.15 20.39
N HIS A 44 0.74 -15.80 21.37
CA HIS A 44 0.98 -17.22 21.68
C HIS A 44 0.62 -18.13 20.49
N LEU A 45 -0.46 -17.84 19.78
CA LEU A 45 -0.84 -18.55 18.55
C LEU A 45 0.14 -18.26 17.39
N ARG A 46 0.56 -16.99 17.18
CA ARG A 46 1.55 -16.59 16.15
C ARG A 46 2.90 -17.30 16.37
N ARG A 47 3.37 -17.37 17.64
CA ARG A 47 4.62 -18.07 18.01
C ARG A 47 4.51 -19.60 17.78
N ASN A 48 3.39 -20.23 18.12
CA ASN A 48 3.21 -21.67 17.89
C ASN A 48 3.00 -22.04 16.40
N ALA A 49 2.33 -21.18 15.61
CA ALA A 49 2.09 -21.43 14.19
C ALA A 49 3.39 -21.44 13.36
N ARG A 50 4.41 -20.67 13.75
CA ARG A 50 5.76 -20.69 13.14
C ARG A 50 6.44 -22.08 13.25
N GLY A 51 5.94 -23.01 14.07
CA GLY A 51 6.52 -24.35 14.28
C GLY A 51 5.96 -25.50 13.43
N THR A 52 4.85 -25.34 12.69
CA THR A 52 4.17 -26.47 12.02
C THR A 52 3.60 -26.16 10.63
N PHE A 53 4.45 -26.26 9.59
CA PHE A 53 4.00 -26.40 8.19
C PHE A 53 4.45 -27.74 7.60
N ALA A 54 3.75 -28.80 7.98
CA ALA A 54 3.78 -30.06 7.24
C ALA A 54 2.88 -29.93 6.00
N ALA A 55 3.34 -30.39 4.83
CA ALA A 55 2.65 -30.16 3.57
C ALA A 55 1.28 -30.86 3.49
N ALA A 56 0.21 -30.08 3.41
CA ALA A 56 -1.13 -30.57 3.08
C ALA A 56 -1.22 -30.79 1.56
N ALA A 57 -1.30 -32.05 1.13
CA ALA A 57 -1.36 -32.40 -0.29
C ALA A 57 -2.72 -32.04 -0.91
N VAL A 58 -2.68 -31.31 -2.03
CA VAL A 58 -3.87 -31.04 -2.85
C VAL A 58 -4.26 -32.32 -3.60
N LEU A 59 -5.38 -32.94 -3.22
CA LEU A 59 -5.94 -34.08 -3.94
C LEU A 59 -6.64 -33.60 -5.23
N PRO A 60 -6.38 -34.22 -6.39
CA PRO A 60 -7.06 -33.86 -7.63
C PRO A 60 -8.53 -34.30 -7.61
N LEU A 61 -9.43 -33.40 -8.00
CA LEU A 61 -10.84 -33.73 -8.18
C LEU A 61 -11.04 -34.68 -9.37
N SER A 62 -11.93 -35.67 -9.21
CA SER A 62 -12.21 -36.66 -10.25
C SER A 62 -12.82 -36.01 -11.51
N PRO A 63 -12.39 -36.41 -12.73
CA PRO A 63 -12.96 -35.92 -13.98
C PRO A 63 -14.50 -36.05 -14.09
N ALA A 64 -15.09 -37.02 -13.39
CA ALA A 64 -16.53 -37.22 -13.33
C ALA A 64 -17.30 -36.02 -12.73
N TYR A 65 -16.67 -35.25 -11.83
CA TYR A 65 -17.31 -34.10 -11.19
C TYR A 65 -17.42 -32.91 -12.16
N VAL A 66 -16.36 -32.64 -12.93
CA VAL A 66 -16.34 -31.59 -13.95
C VAL A 66 -17.32 -31.90 -15.09
N ALA A 67 -17.41 -33.17 -15.51
CA ALA A 67 -18.35 -33.60 -16.55
C ALA A 67 -19.82 -33.36 -16.16
N LEU A 68 -20.19 -33.58 -14.89
CA LEU A 68 -21.56 -33.39 -14.41
C LEU A 68 -21.98 -31.90 -14.38
N GLN A 69 -21.04 -31.00 -14.08
CA GLN A 69 -21.32 -29.57 -13.99
C GLN A 69 -21.50 -28.90 -15.37
N MET A 70 -20.86 -29.43 -16.42
CA MET A 70 -21.05 -28.94 -17.80
C MET A 70 -22.37 -29.40 -18.44
N ALA A 71 -22.94 -30.52 -17.98
CA ALA A 71 -24.16 -31.09 -18.55
C ALA A 71 -25.43 -30.28 -18.25
N THR A 72 -25.50 -29.58 -17.11
CA THR A 72 -26.72 -28.88 -16.66
C THR A 72 -26.93 -27.51 -17.30
N LEU A 73 -25.89 -26.88 -17.83
CA LEU A 73 -25.98 -25.58 -18.52
C LEU A 73 -26.44 -25.68 -19.99
N SER A 74 -26.45 -26.88 -20.57
CA SER A 74 -26.76 -27.08 -22.00
C SER A 74 -28.26 -27.19 -22.34
N LEU A 75 -29.15 -27.24 -21.33
CA LEU A 75 -30.59 -27.46 -21.54
C LEU A 75 -31.47 -26.19 -21.45
N LEU A 76 -30.93 -25.06 -21.01
CA LEU A 76 -31.67 -23.79 -20.91
C LEU A 76 -31.63 -22.92 -22.19
N SER A 77 -31.10 -23.43 -23.30
CA SER A 77 -31.00 -22.70 -24.58
C SER A 77 -31.98 -23.17 -25.67
N ILE A 78 -32.81 -24.19 -25.41
CA ILE A 78 -33.62 -24.85 -26.45
C ILE A 78 -34.96 -24.13 -26.73
N PHE A 79 -35.48 -23.33 -25.79
CA PHE A 79 -36.71 -22.53 -25.96
C PHE A 79 -36.44 -21.02 -25.89
N GLY A 80 -35.58 -20.53 -26.78
CA GLY A 80 -35.30 -19.10 -26.99
C GLY A 80 -35.57 -18.67 -28.43
N TYR A 81 -36.76 -18.14 -28.71
CA TYR A 81 -37.21 -17.77 -30.06
C TYR A 81 -36.37 -16.61 -30.63
N LYS A 82 -35.39 -16.88 -31.50
CA LYS A 82 -34.65 -15.86 -32.26
C LYS A 82 -35.13 -15.79 -33.72
N GLN A 83 -36.02 -14.85 -33.97
CA GLN A 83 -36.45 -14.47 -35.31
C GLN A 83 -35.26 -13.83 -36.06
N SER A 84 -34.91 -14.37 -37.23
CA SER A 84 -33.73 -13.97 -37.99
C SER A 84 -33.91 -12.62 -38.71
N LEU A 85 -33.82 -11.52 -37.94
CA LEU A 85 -33.63 -10.18 -38.50
C LEU A 85 -32.13 -9.95 -38.73
N SER A 86 -31.70 -10.03 -39.99
CA SER A 86 -30.37 -9.56 -40.40
C SER A 86 -30.23 -8.08 -40.06
N PRO A 87 -29.14 -7.63 -39.40
CA PRO A 87 -28.92 -6.21 -39.17
C PRO A 87 -28.85 -5.48 -40.51
N SER A 88 -29.45 -4.29 -40.57
CA SER A 88 -29.31 -3.37 -41.70
C SER A 88 -27.81 -3.15 -42.01
N PRO A 89 -27.41 -2.95 -43.28
CA PRO A 89 -26.04 -2.57 -43.63
C PRO A 89 -25.53 -1.38 -42.80
N THR A 90 -26.42 -0.47 -42.40
CA THR A 90 -26.10 0.65 -41.50
C THR A 90 -25.74 0.20 -40.08
N THR A 91 -26.46 -0.72 -39.45
CA THR A 91 -26.12 -1.19 -38.08
C THR A 91 -24.85 -2.01 -38.05
N HIS A 92 -24.58 -2.83 -39.08
CA HIS A 92 -23.28 -3.53 -39.18
C HIS A 92 -22.11 -2.54 -39.34
N PHE A 93 -22.26 -1.49 -40.16
CA PHE A 93 -21.24 -0.46 -40.33
C PHE A 93 -20.99 0.33 -39.03
N TRP A 94 -22.04 0.71 -38.29
CA TRP A 94 -21.88 1.40 -37.01
C TRP A 94 -21.23 0.53 -35.94
N GLN A 95 -21.61 -0.75 -35.85
CA GLN A 95 -20.98 -1.70 -34.92
C GLN A 95 -19.49 -1.90 -35.26
N LEU A 96 -19.18 -2.18 -36.53
CA LEU A 96 -17.80 -2.39 -36.98
C LEU A 96 -16.93 -1.13 -36.77
N ARG A 97 -17.50 0.08 -36.97
CA ARG A 97 -16.81 1.34 -36.68
C ARG A 97 -16.64 1.59 -35.18
N TYR A 98 -17.62 1.25 -34.35
CA TYR A 98 -17.51 1.33 -32.90
C TYR A 98 -16.41 0.40 -32.40
N ASP A 99 -16.39 -0.85 -32.88
CA ASP A 99 -15.35 -1.83 -32.53
C ASP A 99 -13.97 -1.45 -33.07
N LEU A 100 -13.84 -0.89 -34.29
CA LEU A 100 -12.55 -0.33 -34.75
C LEU A 100 -12.10 0.87 -33.90
N HIS A 101 -12.98 1.80 -33.54
CA HIS A 101 -12.63 2.94 -32.69
C HIS A 101 -12.37 2.53 -31.22
N ARG A 102 -12.92 1.39 -30.79
CA ARG A 102 -12.67 0.77 -29.50
C ARG A 102 -11.30 0.08 -29.50
N MET A 103 -11.03 -0.82 -30.45
CA MET A 103 -9.72 -1.46 -30.64
C MET A 103 -8.59 -0.44 -30.84
N ALA A 104 -8.83 0.64 -31.61
CA ALA A 104 -7.85 1.72 -31.80
C ALA A 104 -7.67 2.65 -30.59
N ARG A 105 -8.50 2.53 -29.54
CA ARG A 105 -8.30 3.17 -28.22
C ARG A 105 -7.68 2.22 -27.21
N GLU A 106 -8.01 0.94 -27.30
CA GLU A 106 -7.44 -0.18 -26.54
C GLU A 106 -5.98 -0.49 -26.96
N SER A 107 -5.43 0.16 -28.00
CA SER A 107 -4.11 -0.15 -28.57
C SER A 107 -3.24 1.05 -28.97
N THR A 108 -3.35 2.20 -28.28
CA THR A 108 -2.28 3.22 -28.37
C THR A 108 -0.98 2.60 -27.84
N PRO A 109 0.08 2.45 -28.66
CA PRO A 109 1.31 1.80 -28.23
C PRO A 109 2.04 2.61 -27.15
N PRO A 110 2.99 2.02 -26.40
CA PRO A 110 3.86 2.78 -25.50
C PRO A 110 4.58 3.90 -26.28
N HIS A 111 4.73 5.06 -25.64
CA HIS A 111 5.24 6.26 -26.31
C HIS A 111 6.69 6.08 -26.77
N GLN A 112 7.01 6.72 -27.89
CA GLN A 112 8.33 6.67 -28.49
C GLN A 112 9.17 7.86 -28.06
N ASN A 113 10.49 7.75 -28.23
CA ASN A 113 11.44 8.79 -27.82
C ASN A 113 11.19 10.10 -28.61
N GLY A 114 10.59 11.10 -27.94
CA GLY A 114 10.28 12.41 -28.51
C GLY A 114 8.83 12.85 -28.33
N ASP A 115 7.92 11.95 -27.96
CA ASP A 115 6.52 12.31 -27.71
C ASP A 115 6.33 13.15 -26.44
N HIS A 116 5.34 14.06 -26.46
CA HIS A 116 4.94 14.84 -25.29
C HIS A 116 3.73 14.19 -24.60
N MET A 117 3.90 13.79 -23.34
CA MET A 117 2.85 13.28 -22.46
C MET A 117 1.86 14.40 -22.10
N SER A 118 0.54 14.20 -22.19
CA SER A 118 -0.43 15.17 -21.65
C SER A 118 -0.63 15.01 -20.14
N ASP A 119 -1.08 16.05 -19.44
CA ASP A 119 -1.36 16.02 -17.98
C ASP A 119 -2.26 14.83 -17.59
N ARG A 120 -3.24 14.50 -18.44
CA ARG A 120 -4.14 13.36 -18.23
C ARG A 120 -3.45 12.01 -18.44
N GLU A 121 -2.48 11.92 -19.35
CA GLU A 121 -1.61 10.75 -19.41
C GLU A 121 -0.70 10.69 -18.18
N TYR A 122 -0.10 11.81 -17.75
CA TYR A 122 0.74 11.87 -16.55
C TYR A 122 0.01 11.27 -15.34
N THR A 123 -1.20 11.71 -15.01
CA THR A 123 -1.96 11.13 -13.89
C THR A 123 -2.21 9.62 -14.03
N ILE A 124 -2.36 9.08 -15.25
CA ILE A 124 -2.56 7.63 -15.46
C ILE A 124 -1.24 6.86 -15.34
N PHE A 125 -0.16 7.37 -15.91
CA PHE A 125 1.16 6.73 -15.88
C PHE A 125 1.87 6.89 -14.52
N ASN A 126 1.54 7.92 -13.74
CA ASN A 126 2.14 8.18 -12.42
C ASN A 126 1.37 7.54 -11.25
N ARG A 127 0.15 7.02 -11.46
CA ARG A 127 -0.76 6.63 -10.36
C ARG A 127 -0.15 5.63 -9.38
N LEU A 128 0.65 4.67 -9.86
CA LEU A 128 1.36 3.70 -9.01
C LEU A 128 2.40 4.41 -8.13
N ALA A 129 3.23 5.29 -8.69
CA ALA A 129 4.19 6.08 -7.93
C ALA A 129 3.52 7.02 -6.90
N GLU A 130 2.38 7.61 -7.24
CA GLU A 130 1.62 8.48 -6.34
C GLU A 130 0.99 7.73 -5.16
N THR A 131 0.50 6.50 -5.36
CA THR A 131 0.01 5.66 -4.27
C THR A 131 1.15 5.08 -3.44
N MET A 132 2.25 4.61 -4.05
CA MET A 132 3.38 4.10 -3.28
C MET A 132 4.03 5.20 -2.42
N GLU A 133 4.19 6.43 -2.94
CA GLU A 133 4.67 7.52 -2.10
C GLU A 133 3.71 7.79 -0.91
N GLN A 134 2.39 7.67 -1.06
CA GLN A 134 1.45 7.86 0.07
C GLN A 134 1.66 6.83 1.20
N TYR A 135 1.90 5.55 0.86
CA TYR A 135 2.25 4.52 1.84
C TYR A 135 3.66 4.73 2.42
N HIS A 136 4.64 5.00 1.57
CA HIS A 136 6.03 5.20 1.97
C HIS A 136 6.19 6.41 2.90
N ASP A 137 5.50 7.50 2.61
CA ASP A 137 5.48 8.72 3.44
C ASP A 137 4.88 8.45 4.83
N TYR A 138 3.93 7.51 4.96
CA TYR A 138 3.44 7.02 6.25
C TYR A 138 4.48 6.15 6.98
N PHE A 139 5.15 5.23 6.29
CA PHE A 139 6.23 4.43 6.87
C PHE A 139 7.42 5.28 7.32
N ARG A 140 7.85 6.28 6.53
CA ARG A 140 8.90 7.26 6.88
C ARG A 140 8.56 7.99 8.18
N ARG A 141 7.35 8.57 8.29
CA ARG A 141 6.90 9.27 9.50
C ARG A 141 6.91 8.38 10.75
N ASN A 142 6.45 7.14 10.63
CA ASN A 142 6.42 6.18 11.74
C ASN A 142 7.83 5.68 12.11
N TYR A 143 8.69 5.43 11.11
CA TYR A 143 10.10 5.08 11.33
C TYR A 143 10.82 6.21 12.07
N ASP A 144 10.72 7.45 11.57
CA ASP A 144 11.32 8.63 12.20
C ASP A 144 10.80 8.85 13.63
N PHE A 145 9.52 8.61 13.89
CA PHE A 145 8.93 8.74 15.22
C PHE A 145 9.60 7.81 16.25
N ILE A 146 9.77 6.53 15.90
CA ILE A 146 10.41 5.54 16.78
C ILE A 146 11.92 5.77 16.83
N TYR A 147 12.56 5.97 15.67
CA TYR A 147 14.00 6.13 15.54
C TYR A 147 14.52 7.36 16.29
N ASN A 148 13.82 8.50 16.21
CA ASN A 148 14.20 9.69 16.97
C ASN A 148 14.02 9.52 18.48
N ALA A 149 13.00 8.78 18.93
CA ALA A 149 12.84 8.45 20.35
C ALA A 149 13.98 7.57 20.86
N ALA A 150 14.37 6.55 20.10
CA ALA A 150 15.50 5.66 20.39
C ALA A 150 16.85 6.43 20.37
N ARG A 151 17.15 7.11 19.26
CA ARG A 151 18.38 7.89 19.03
C ARG A 151 18.60 9.04 20.02
N THR A 152 17.54 9.57 20.63
CA THR A 152 17.65 10.63 21.65
C THR A 152 17.40 10.13 23.08
N SER A 153 17.22 8.82 23.27
CA SER A 153 16.89 8.16 24.53
C SER A 153 15.66 8.78 25.23
N ARG A 154 14.69 9.28 24.46
CA ARG A 154 13.58 10.12 24.92
C ARG A 154 12.27 9.77 24.23
N ARG A 155 11.51 8.89 24.90
CA ARG A 155 10.13 8.54 24.55
C ARG A 155 9.20 9.79 24.60
N PRO A 156 8.20 9.93 23.71
CA PRO A 156 7.25 11.04 23.76
C PRO A 156 6.48 11.12 25.09
N ARG A 157 6.55 12.28 25.76
CA ARG A 157 6.04 12.48 27.15
C ARG A 157 4.53 12.28 27.33
N HIS A 158 3.75 12.32 26.24
CA HIS A 158 2.30 12.18 26.27
C HIS A 158 1.81 10.73 26.14
N LEU A 159 2.73 9.77 25.93
CA LEU A 159 2.42 8.34 25.86
C LEU A 159 2.90 7.59 27.10
N THR A 160 2.32 6.44 27.35
CA THR A 160 2.92 5.34 28.12
C THR A 160 4.00 4.60 27.30
N GLU A 161 4.73 3.69 27.96
CA GLU A 161 5.66 2.80 27.27
C GLU A 161 4.95 1.75 26.41
N GLU A 162 3.83 1.22 26.90
CA GLU A 162 2.95 0.30 26.15
C GLU A 162 2.46 0.94 24.84
N GLU A 163 1.94 2.17 24.87
CA GLU A 163 1.47 2.86 23.66
C GLU A 163 2.60 3.15 22.66
N PHE A 164 3.80 3.45 23.14
CA PHE A 164 4.97 3.63 22.27
C PHE A 164 5.41 2.32 21.60
N LEU A 165 5.51 1.23 22.36
CA LEU A 165 5.87 -0.09 21.82
C LEU A 165 4.78 -0.64 20.89
N LEU A 166 3.49 -0.37 21.17
CA LEU A 166 2.39 -0.69 20.25
C LEU A 166 2.48 0.09 18.92
N SER A 167 2.99 1.32 18.92
CA SER A 167 3.25 2.05 17.66
C SER A 167 4.40 1.40 16.85
N ALA A 168 5.39 0.81 17.53
CA ALA A 168 6.47 0.07 16.89
C ALA A 168 5.98 -1.27 16.29
N ILE A 169 5.11 -2.01 16.98
CA ILE A 169 4.42 -3.18 16.40
C ILE A 169 3.57 -2.75 15.18
N SER A 170 2.86 -1.62 15.27
CA SER A 170 2.07 -1.12 14.15
C SER A 170 2.91 -0.86 12.90
N LEU A 171 4.14 -0.31 13.03
CA LEU A 171 5.03 -0.14 11.88
C LEU A 171 5.44 -1.50 11.26
N VAL A 172 5.68 -2.51 12.09
CA VAL A 172 6.03 -3.87 11.63
C VAL A 172 4.88 -4.50 10.84
N ASP A 173 3.66 -4.51 11.39
CA ASP A 173 2.53 -5.17 10.73
C ASP A 173 2.10 -4.42 9.46
N GLU A 174 2.20 -3.08 9.41
CA GLU A 174 1.88 -2.26 8.22
C GLU A 174 2.90 -2.49 7.08
N ILE A 175 4.22 -2.44 7.34
CA ILE A 175 5.24 -2.75 6.31
C ILE A 175 5.11 -4.19 5.82
N ASN A 176 4.87 -5.15 6.73
CA ASN A 176 4.68 -6.54 6.34
C ASN A 176 3.43 -6.73 5.45
N GLY A 177 2.31 -6.07 5.77
CA GLY A 177 1.08 -6.13 4.98
C GLY A 177 1.24 -5.49 3.58
N HIS A 178 1.96 -4.37 3.51
CA HIS A 178 2.35 -3.67 2.29
C HIS A 178 3.16 -4.57 1.35
N HIS A 179 4.36 -5.00 1.77
CA HIS A 179 5.21 -5.90 0.97
C HIS A 179 4.52 -7.23 0.60
N THR A 180 3.68 -7.78 1.49
CA THR A 180 2.92 -9.01 1.18
C THR A 180 1.94 -8.77 0.04
N THR A 181 1.28 -7.61 0.01
CA THR A 181 0.36 -7.22 -1.06
C THR A 181 1.12 -7.02 -2.37
N GLU A 182 2.28 -6.37 -2.32
CA GLU A 182 3.16 -6.15 -3.46
C GLU A 182 3.67 -7.46 -4.07
N GLU A 183 4.32 -8.32 -3.29
CA GLU A 183 4.89 -9.59 -3.77
C GLU A 183 3.82 -10.58 -4.25
N THR A 184 2.62 -10.56 -3.66
CA THR A 184 1.53 -11.48 -4.03
C THR A 184 0.71 -10.98 -5.23
N HIS A 185 0.55 -9.66 -5.39
CA HIS A 185 -0.44 -9.09 -6.32
C HIS A 185 0.10 -8.04 -7.30
N ILE A 186 1.13 -7.26 -6.97
CA ILE A 186 1.58 -6.13 -7.80
C ILE A 186 2.84 -6.48 -8.58
N PHE A 187 3.89 -6.91 -7.89
CA PHE A 187 5.19 -7.25 -8.47
C PHE A 187 5.11 -8.37 -9.53
N PRO A 188 4.28 -9.43 -9.39
CA PRO A 188 4.12 -10.44 -10.44
C PRO A 188 3.63 -9.87 -11.77
N HIS A 189 2.83 -8.80 -11.75
CA HIS A 189 2.37 -8.11 -12.96
C HIS A 189 3.49 -7.23 -13.54
N LEU A 190 4.15 -6.42 -12.70
CA LEU A 190 5.25 -5.54 -13.14
C LEU A 190 6.43 -6.34 -13.72
N ALA A 191 6.81 -7.44 -13.08
CA ALA A 191 7.91 -8.32 -13.46
C ALA A 191 7.81 -8.88 -14.91
N THR A 192 6.63 -8.87 -15.51
CA THR A 192 6.44 -9.26 -16.92
C THR A 192 7.22 -8.37 -17.91
N ARG A 193 7.52 -7.11 -17.52
CA ARG A 193 8.25 -6.13 -18.34
C ARG A 193 9.34 -5.36 -17.58
N MET A 194 9.34 -5.42 -16.25
CA MET A 194 10.17 -4.59 -15.36
C MET A 194 11.00 -5.50 -14.44
N PRO A 195 12.24 -5.88 -14.84
CA PRO A 195 12.97 -6.99 -14.24
C PRO A 195 13.44 -6.74 -12.78
N GLU A 196 13.50 -5.48 -12.34
CA GLU A 196 13.73 -5.12 -10.94
C GLU A 196 12.63 -5.59 -9.95
N PHE A 197 11.46 -6.01 -10.45
CA PHE A 197 10.36 -6.63 -9.69
C PHE A 197 10.35 -8.17 -9.77
N ASP A 198 11.31 -8.79 -10.46
CA ASP A 198 11.40 -10.26 -10.61
C ASP A 198 11.57 -10.96 -9.26
N SER A 199 10.67 -11.89 -8.90
CA SER A 199 10.63 -12.54 -7.58
C SER A 199 11.84 -13.42 -7.23
N ARG A 200 12.82 -13.57 -8.13
CA ARG A 200 14.06 -14.33 -7.90
C ARG A 200 15.33 -13.49 -7.92
N ARG A 201 15.30 -12.32 -8.57
CA ARG A 201 16.51 -11.51 -8.87
C ARG A 201 16.25 -10.00 -8.96
N GLY A 202 15.02 -9.56 -8.73
CA GLY A 202 14.63 -8.16 -8.71
C GLY A 202 15.25 -7.44 -7.51
N GLN A 203 15.74 -6.22 -7.74
CA GLN A 203 16.40 -5.41 -6.72
C GLN A 203 15.46 -5.05 -5.57
N LEU A 204 14.19 -4.76 -5.86
CA LEU A 204 13.20 -4.38 -4.84
C LEU A 204 12.85 -5.57 -3.95
N VAL A 205 12.64 -6.76 -4.54
CA VAL A 205 12.42 -8.03 -3.81
C VAL A 205 13.64 -8.40 -2.94
N GLN A 206 14.86 -8.12 -3.40
CA GLN A 206 16.06 -8.31 -2.58
C GLN A 206 16.12 -7.34 -1.39
N GLN A 207 15.62 -6.11 -1.53
CA GLN A 207 15.50 -5.16 -0.43
C GLN A 207 14.42 -5.58 0.57
N HIS A 208 13.24 -6.05 0.12
CA HIS A 208 12.22 -6.67 0.98
C HIS A 208 12.84 -7.77 1.85
N ALA A 209 13.62 -8.67 1.24
CA ALA A 209 14.32 -9.76 1.93
C ALA A 209 15.41 -9.29 2.92
N VAL A 210 15.87 -8.04 2.87
CA VAL A 210 16.69 -7.41 3.93
C VAL A 210 15.77 -6.84 5.01
N ILE A 211 14.74 -6.08 4.63
CA ILE A 211 13.82 -5.39 5.53
C ILE A 211 13.07 -6.39 6.43
N HIS A 212 12.41 -7.40 5.87
CA HIS A 212 11.68 -8.42 6.66
C HIS A 212 12.58 -9.14 7.68
N ARG A 213 13.86 -9.34 7.36
CA ARG A 213 14.83 -10.00 8.26
C ARG A 213 15.13 -9.14 9.49
N GLY A 214 15.34 -7.83 9.29
CA GLY A 214 15.52 -6.89 10.40
C GLY A 214 14.22 -6.60 11.16
N LEU A 215 13.07 -6.66 10.49
CA LEU A 215 11.75 -6.53 11.11
C LEU A 215 11.45 -7.68 12.09
N VAL A 216 11.87 -8.93 11.84
CA VAL A 216 11.72 -10.04 12.82
C VAL A 216 12.52 -9.74 14.10
N ASP A 217 13.79 -9.40 13.94
CA ASP A 217 14.71 -9.09 15.03
C ASP A 217 14.29 -7.87 15.87
N PHE A 218 13.53 -6.94 15.26
CA PHE A 218 12.91 -5.78 15.89
C PHE A 218 11.54 -6.12 16.52
N GLU A 219 10.69 -6.89 15.83
CA GLU A 219 9.37 -7.34 16.32
C GLU A 219 9.53 -8.12 17.63
N ASP A 220 10.40 -9.12 17.64
CA ASP A 220 10.58 -10.00 18.80
C ASP A 220 11.11 -9.20 20.02
N TYR A 221 12.03 -8.23 19.81
CA TYR A 221 12.51 -7.34 20.88
C TYR A 221 11.38 -6.45 21.45
N VAL A 222 10.59 -5.81 20.57
CA VAL A 222 9.47 -4.95 20.98
C VAL A 222 8.37 -5.76 21.67
N GLN A 223 8.08 -6.98 21.19
CA GLN A 223 7.14 -7.90 21.85
C GLN A 223 7.62 -8.31 23.25
N ASP A 224 8.91 -8.62 23.43
CA ASP A 224 9.41 -9.06 24.73
C ASP A 224 9.49 -7.91 25.74
N CYS A 225 9.72 -6.66 25.29
CA CYS A 225 9.49 -5.47 26.11
C CYS A 225 8.01 -5.31 26.52
N LEU A 226 7.06 -5.51 25.61
CA LEU A 226 5.61 -5.56 25.95
C LEU A 226 5.23 -6.72 26.91
N ASN A 227 6.08 -7.74 27.02
CA ASN A 227 5.92 -8.85 27.96
C ASN A 227 6.66 -8.65 29.30
N GLY A 228 7.43 -7.57 29.47
CA GLY A 228 8.07 -7.20 30.74
C GLY A 228 9.60 -7.19 30.74
N GLN A 229 10.26 -7.34 29.58
CA GLN A 229 11.67 -6.98 29.43
C GLN A 229 11.84 -5.45 29.53
N VAL A 230 12.97 -4.99 30.09
CA VAL A 230 13.27 -3.55 30.17
C VAL A 230 13.50 -2.98 28.76
N LEU A 231 12.91 -1.82 28.46
CA LEU A 231 13.11 -1.12 27.20
C LEU A 231 14.42 -0.32 27.22
N GLU A 232 15.46 -0.88 26.60
CA GLU A 232 16.72 -0.19 26.34
C GLU A 232 16.67 0.52 24.98
N MET A 233 16.82 1.86 24.99
CA MET A 233 16.66 2.71 23.80
C MET A 233 17.80 2.56 22.79
N ASP A 234 19.02 2.26 23.24
CA ASP A 234 20.15 1.97 22.35
C ASP A 234 19.96 0.63 21.62
N VAL A 235 19.45 -0.41 22.29
CA VAL A 235 19.12 -1.70 21.67
C VAL A 235 17.97 -1.54 20.66
N LEU A 236 16.96 -0.72 20.98
CA LEU A 236 15.88 -0.40 20.04
C LEU A 236 16.44 0.26 18.76
N ARG A 237 17.37 1.23 18.90
CA ARG A 237 18.05 1.87 17.76
C ARG A 237 18.87 0.85 16.97
N GLU A 238 19.70 0.04 17.63
CA GLU A 238 20.53 -0.98 16.98
C GLU A 238 19.71 -1.96 16.15
N LYS A 239 18.53 -2.39 16.64
CA LYS A 239 17.60 -3.20 15.84
C LYS A 239 17.08 -2.46 14.61
N MET A 240 16.72 -1.18 14.73
CA MET A 240 16.27 -0.34 13.59
C MET A 240 17.39 -0.04 12.59
N ASP A 241 18.64 0.06 13.03
CA ASP A 241 19.81 0.32 12.18
C ASP A 241 20.08 -0.85 11.20
N THR A 242 19.66 -2.09 11.54
CA THR A 242 19.87 -3.28 10.68
C THR A 242 19.05 -3.29 9.38
N TRP A 243 17.96 -2.51 9.29
CA TRP A 243 17.06 -2.48 8.14
C TRP A 243 16.66 -1.07 7.66
N GLY A 244 16.85 -0.03 8.46
CA GLY A 244 16.39 1.32 8.14
C GLY A 244 16.95 1.89 6.84
N SER A 245 18.24 1.70 6.58
CA SER A 245 18.89 2.15 5.33
C SER A 245 18.32 1.43 4.10
N ALA A 246 18.02 0.14 4.21
CA ALA A 246 17.39 -0.65 3.15
C ALA A 246 15.94 -0.20 2.90
N LEU A 247 15.16 0.10 3.94
CA LEU A 247 13.80 0.65 3.81
C LEU A 247 13.83 1.99 3.07
N MET A 248 14.66 2.93 3.49
CA MET A 248 14.73 4.26 2.87
C MET A 248 15.15 4.19 1.40
N GLN A 249 16.15 3.35 1.08
CA GLN A 249 16.56 3.12 -0.31
C GLN A 249 15.43 2.50 -1.15
N HIS A 250 14.77 1.45 -0.65
CA HIS A 250 13.68 0.77 -1.33
C HIS A 250 12.53 1.72 -1.65
N MET A 251 12.08 2.50 -0.67
CA MET A 251 10.96 3.43 -0.84
C MET A 251 11.26 4.54 -1.88
N ASP A 252 12.51 5.01 -1.96
CA ASP A 252 12.97 5.96 -2.98
C ASP A 252 13.10 5.32 -4.37
N GLU A 253 13.65 4.10 -4.43
CA GLU A 253 13.91 3.40 -5.69
C GLU A 253 12.63 2.90 -6.36
N GLU A 254 11.69 2.33 -5.62
CA GLU A 254 10.39 1.88 -6.10
C GLU A 254 9.62 3.03 -6.77
N VAL A 255 9.38 4.11 -6.03
CA VAL A 255 8.64 5.28 -6.54
C VAL A 255 9.34 5.85 -7.77
N ARG A 256 10.69 5.84 -7.82
CA ARG A 256 11.47 6.22 -9.01
C ARG A 256 11.33 5.21 -10.18
N MET A 257 11.17 3.91 -9.92
CA MET A 257 10.93 2.90 -10.97
C MET A 257 9.51 2.96 -11.55
N LEU A 258 8.54 3.43 -10.76
CA LEU A 258 7.09 3.53 -11.08
C LEU A 258 6.65 4.90 -11.66
N LYS A 259 7.55 5.88 -11.75
CA LYS A 259 7.20 7.23 -12.25
C LYS A 259 6.74 7.24 -13.71
N ALA A 260 5.86 8.20 -14.03
CA ALA A 260 5.21 8.28 -15.33
C ALA A 260 6.15 8.26 -16.53
N ASP A 261 7.31 8.93 -16.43
CA ASP A 261 8.29 8.97 -17.52
C ASP A 261 8.77 7.56 -17.90
N ARG A 262 8.87 6.66 -16.92
CA ARG A 262 9.32 5.28 -17.12
C ARG A 262 8.18 4.37 -17.53
N MET A 263 7.03 4.47 -16.88
CA MET A 263 5.87 3.63 -17.18
C MET A 263 5.36 3.83 -18.62
N ILE A 264 5.37 5.07 -19.12
CA ILE A 264 4.86 5.41 -20.46
C ILE A 264 5.68 4.81 -21.63
N ARG A 265 6.92 4.39 -21.35
CA ARG A 265 7.82 3.72 -22.32
C ARG A 265 7.66 2.20 -22.32
N ILE A 266 6.93 1.63 -21.35
CA ILE A 266 6.86 0.18 -21.07
C ILE A 266 5.43 -0.36 -21.25
N TRP A 267 4.44 0.45 -20.88
CA TRP A 267 3.02 0.08 -20.84
C TRP A 267 2.19 0.95 -21.76
N THR A 268 1.13 0.38 -22.33
CA THR A 268 0.06 1.19 -22.94
C THR A 268 -0.79 1.87 -21.86
N LYS A 269 -1.57 2.87 -22.27
CA LYS A 269 -2.48 3.60 -21.39
C LYS A 269 -3.58 2.70 -20.80
N ASP A 270 -4.11 1.77 -21.59
CA ASP A 270 -5.15 0.84 -21.12
C ASP A 270 -4.60 -0.17 -20.11
N GLU A 271 -3.44 -0.78 -20.40
CA GLU A 271 -2.76 -1.66 -19.44
C GLU A 271 -2.45 -0.92 -18.12
N MET A 272 -1.97 0.32 -18.19
CA MET A 272 -1.75 1.14 -16.98
C MET A 272 -3.02 1.39 -16.17
N GLN A 273 -4.20 1.45 -16.80
CA GLN A 273 -5.47 1.57 -16.08
C GLN A 273 -5.92 0.25 -15.44
N HIS A 274 -5.47 -0.89 -15.96
CA HIS A 274 -5.84 -2.23 -15.48
C HIS A 274 -4.78 -2.90 -14.58
N LEU A 275 -3.58 -2.33 -14.41
CA LEU A 275 -2.61 -2.80 -13.41
C LEU A 275 -3.20 -2.78 -11.99
N PRO A 276 -2.87 -3.78 -11.13
CA PRO A 276 -3.20 -3.75 -9.72
C PRO A 276 -2.48 -2.59 -9.00
N ILE A 277 -3.10 -2.15 -7.90
CA ILE A 277 -2.66 -1.09 -6.99
C ILE A 277 -3.34 -1.30 -5.63
#